data_AF-A0A958EIP4-F1
#
_entry.id   AF-A0A958EIP4-F1
#
_cell.length_a   1.000
_cell.length_b   1.000
_cell.length_c   1.000
_cell.angle_alpha   90.00
_cell.angle_beta   90.00
_cell.angle_gamma   90.00
#
_symmetry.space_group_name_H-M   'P 1'
#
loop_
_entity.id
_entity.type
_entity.pdbx_description
1 polymer ?
#
loop_
_entity_poly.entity_id
_entity_poly.type
_entity_poly.pdbx_seq_one_letter_code
_entity_poly.pdbx_strand_id
1 'polypeptide(L)'
;YDLLDYLAANMGLVKNNLYQAMQLSHQVSFSIDESRKIGMGWYRDVTATNDIIWHDNVSSCFSSYIGFTADNKRGVVILSNSENPVNDIGKHLLDLQSKLADMKPSIGLILNQLIRAGNINAISSAYKSKRQNEISNYNFAEAELEKLGRLLLLNNQLTVAIEIFKLNAGSYPKSSQVYSSLGDALFKNKQIKEAILFFQKSVEQNPDNLHARNMIKKLTGK
;
A
#
# COMPACT_ATOMS: atom_id res chain seq x y z
N TYR A 1 -7.78 7.12 -23.39
CA TYR A 1 -7.89 8.42 -24.06
C TYR A 1 -8.66 9.41 -23.21
N ASP A 2 -9.77 8.99 -22.60
CA ASP A 2 -10.70 9.84 -21.82
C ASP A 2 -10.03 10.73 -20.75
N LEU A 3 -9.08 10.20 -19.96
CA LEU A 3 -8.40 11.01 -18.94
C LEU A 3 -7.45 12.06 -19.52
N LEU A 4 -6.91 11.85 -20.72
CA LEU A 4 -6.10 12.85 -21.42
C LEU A 4 -6.98 13.97 -21.98
N ASP A 5 -8.17 13.64 -22.48
CA ASP A 5 -9.15 14.65 -22.92
C ASP A 5 -9.66 15.47 -21.72
N TYR A 6 -9.95 14.80 -20.61
CA TYR A 6 -10.29 15.45 -19.34
C TYR A 6 -9.16 16.37 -18.85
N LEU A 7 -7.91 15.90 -18.92
CA LEU A 7 -6.75 16.71 -18.55
C LEU A 7 -6.58 17.91 -19.48
N ALA A 8 -6.70 17.72 -20.79
CA ALA A 8 -6.60 18.78 -21.79
C ALA A 8 -7.69 19.86 -21.59
N ALA A 9 -8.90 19.47 -21.18
CA ALA A 9 -9.95 20.41 -20.81
C ALA A 9 -9.60 21.22 -19.55
N ASN A 10 -9.08 20.57 -18.50
CA ASN A 10 -8.63 21.24 -17.28
C ASN A 10 -7.46 22.21 -17.53
N MET A 11 -6.54 21.85 -18.41
CA MET A 11 -5.42 22.70 -18.85
C MET A 11 -5.88 23.85 -19.79
N GLY A 12 -7.14 23.85 -20.24
CA GLY A 12 -7.65 24.85 -21.19
C GLY A 12 -7.15 24.69 -22.63
N LEU A 13 -6.56 23.55 -22.97
CA LEU A 13 -6.18 23.20 -24.35
C LEU A 13 -7.42 22.92 -25.20
N VAL A 14 -8.47 22.38 -24.58
CA VAL A 14 -9.81 22.21 -25.17
C VAL A 14 -10.81 23.01 -24.34
N LYS A 15 -11.31 24.11 -24.91
CA LYS A 15 -12.27 24.97 -24.21
C LYS A 15 -13.70 24.57 -24.54
N ASN A 16 -14.47 24.28 -23.50
CA ASN A 16 -15.91 24.03 -23.56
C ASN A 16 -16.62 24.90 -22.51
N ASN A 17 -17.95 24.77 -22.41
CA ASN A 17 -18.77 25.57 -21.50
C ASN A 17 -18.45 25.36 -20.01
N LEU A 18 -17.67 24.32 -19.66
CA LEU A 18 -17.22 24.04 -18.29
C LEU A 18 -15.85 24.65 -17.98
N TYR A 19 -15.15 25.24 -18.95
CA TYR A 19 -13.79 25.73 -18.76
C TYR A 19 -13.66 26.67 -17.56
N GLN A 20 -14.56 27.65 -17.43
CA GLN A 20 -14.56 28.58 -16.28
C GLN A 20 -14.73 27.85 -14.94
N ALA A 21 -15.63 26.87 -14.87
CA ALA A 21 -15.84 26.07 -13.67
C ALA A 21 -14.61 25.22 -13.33
N MET A 22 -13.93 24.65 -14.32
CA MET A 22 -12.67 23.93 -14.12
C MET A 22 -11.59 24.85 -13.56
N GLN A 23 -11.42 26.05 -14.11
CA GLN A 23 -10.44 27.02 -13.59
C GLN A 23 -10.77 27.45 -12.15
N LEU A 24 -12.05 27.62 -11.82
CA LEU A 24 -12.49 27.88 -10.44
C LEU A 24 -12.15 26.70 -9.51
N SER A 25 -12.27 25.46 -9.96
CA SER A 25 -11.93 24.27 -9.16
C SER A 25 -10.44 24.20 -8.79
N HIS A 26 -9.56 24.81 -9.58
CA HIS A 26 -8.12 24.85 -9.33
C HIS A 26 -7.69 26.01 -8.42
N GLN A 27 -8.60 26.93 -8.08
CA GLN A 27 -8.30 28.02 -7.16
C GLN A 27 -8.10 27.49 -5.75
N VAL A 28 -7.14 28.10 -5.04
CA VAL A 28 -6.81 27.71 -3.66
C VAL A 28 -7.95 28.09 -2.73
N SER A 29 -8.53 27.10 -2.08
CA SER A 29 -9.52 27.26 -1.02
C SER A 29 -8.94 27.03 0.37
N PHE A 30 -7.86 26.24 0.49
CA PHE A 30 -7.22 25.92 1.76
C PHE A 30 -5.72 25.66 1.58
N SER A 31 -4.91 25.96 2.60
CA SER A 31 -3.47 25.65 2.62
C SER A 31 -3.18 24.61 3.69
N ILE A 32 -2.58 23.48 3.31
CA ILE A 32 -2.11 22.47 4.27
C ILE A 32 -0.83 22.95 4.94
N ASP A 33 0.10 23.46 4.13
CA ASP A 33 1.36 24.05 4.56
C ASP A 33 1.80 25.14 3.55
N GLU A 34 3.02 25.65 3.68
CA GLU A 34 3.57 26.69 2.79
C GLU A 34 3.63 26.26 1.32
N SER A 35 3.87 24.96 1.08
CA SER A 35 4.09 24.37 -0.24
C SER A 35 2.86 23.67 -0.82
N ARG A 36 1.99 23.09 0.02
CA ARG A 36 0.82 22.33 -0.43
C ARG A 36 -0.49 23.04 -0.13
N LYS A 37 -1.25 23.27 -1.20
CA LYS A 37 -2.55 23.92 -1.20
C LYS A 37 -3.63 23.00 -1.76
N ILE A 38 -4.88 23.31 -1.48
CA ILE A 38 -6.06 22.55 -1.90
C ILE A 38 -7.01 23.52 -2.61
N GLY A 39 -7.50 23.10 -3.78
CA GLY A 39 -8.71 23.60 -4.43
C GLY A 39 -9.83 22.57 -4.38
N MET A 40 -10.89 22.76 -5.16
CA MET A 40 -12.03 21.84 -5.16
C MET A 40 -11.70 20.55 -5.92
N GLY A 41 -11.30 19.51 -5.18
CA GLY A 41 -10.90 18.22 -5.76
C GLY A 41 -9.52 18.23 -6.40
N TRP A 42 -8.68 19.21 -6.10
CA TRP A 42 -7.32 19.30 -6.63
C TRP A 42 -6.34 19.73 -5.54
N TYR A 43 -5.17 19.12 -5.52
CA TYR A 43 -3.99 19.63 -4.84
C TYR A 43 -3.24 20.62 -5.73
N ARG A 44 -2.54 21.56 -5.12
CA ARG A 44 -1.61 22.47 -5.80
C ARG A 44 -0.32 22.54 -5.00
N ASP A 45 0.74 21.97 -5.53
CA ASP A 45 2.09 22.03 -4.95
C ASP A 45 2.82 23.22 -5.58
N VAL A 46 3.14 24.23 -4.75
CA VAL A 46 3.82 25.46 -5.16
C VAL A 46 5.18 25.54 -4.48
N THR A 47 6.24 25.62 -5.26
CA THR A 47 7.61 25.85 -4.82
C THR A 47 8.18 27.08 -5.53
N ALA A 48 9.43 27.46 -5.22
CA ALA A 48 10.10 28.55 -5.92
C ALA A 48 10.23 28.32 -7.44
N THR A 49 10.24 27.06 -7.88
CA THR A 49 10.48 26.67 -9.28
C THR A 49 9.30 25.97 -9.94
N ASN A 50 8.31 25.51 -9.16
CA ASN A 50 7.22 24.69 -9.67
C ASN A 50 5.85 25.15 -9.15
N ASP A 51 4.85 25.00 -10.00
CA ASP A 51 3.46 25.19 -9.66
C ASP A 51 2.65 24.09 -10.37
N ILE A 52 2.30 23.05 -9.62
CA ILE A 52 1.71 21.81 -10.16
C ILE A 52 0.33 21.63 -9.55
N ILE A 53 -0.69 21.49 -10.40
CA ILE A 53 -2.06 21.17 -10.02
C ILE A 53 -2.29 19.68 -10.30
N TRP A 54 -2.75 18.91 -9.30
CA TRP A 54 -2.81 17.46 -9.41
C TRP A 54 -3.84 16.82 -8.48
N HIS A 55 -4.22 15.57 -8.79
CA HIS A 55 -5.04 14.71 -7.94
C HIS A 55 -4.54 13.27 -8.13
N ASP A 56 -4.56 12.48 -7.05
CA ASP A 56 -4.32 11.05 -7.08
C ASP A 56 -5.48 10.26 -6.45
N ASN A 57 -5.49 8.96 -6.72
CA ASN A 57 -6.31 8.03 -5.95
C ASN A 57 -5.52 6.75 -5.73
N VAL A 58 -5.65 6.17 -4.54
CA VAL A 58 -5.10 4.87 -4.21
C VAL A 58 -6.21 4.02 -3.62
N SER A 59 -6.47 2.90 -4.27
CA SER A 59 -7.35 1.84 -3.78
C SER A 59 -6.51 0.58 -3.52
N SER A 60 -7.12 -0.46 -2.93
CA SER A 60 -6.43 -1.72 -2.63
C SER A 60 -5.90 -2.47 -3.86
N CYS A 61 -6.29 -2.08 -5.08
CA CYS A 61 -5.90 -2.78 -6.32
C CYS A 61 -5.36 -1.86 -7.41
N PHE A 62 -5.58 -0.55 -7.30
CA PHE A 62 -5.24 0.41 -8.34
C PHE A 62 -4.75 1.71 -7.72
N SER A 63 -3.79 2.34 -8.37
CA SER A 63 -3.39 3.71 -8.11
C SER A 63 -3.43 4.52 -9.40
N SER A 64 -3.75 5.80 -9.27
CA SER A 64 -3.81 6.72 -10.40
C SER A 64 -3.32 8.10 -10.00
N TYR A 65 -2.75 8.80 -10.97
CA TYR A 65 -2.32 10.18 -10.84
C TYR A 65 -2.73 10.98 -12.08
N ILE A 66 -3.21 12.19 -11.88
CA ILE A 66 -3.43 13.18 -12.92
C ILE A 66 -2.88 14.51 -12.45
N GLY A 67 -2.09 15.19 -13.28
CA GLY A 67 -1.56 16.50 -12.93
C GLY A 67 -1.00 17.26 -14.12
N PHE A 68 -0.84 18.57 -13.94
CA PHE A 68 -0.31 19.47 -14.96
C PHE A 68 0.38 20.69 -14.34
N THR A 69 1.25 21.32 -15.10
CA THR A 69 1.91 22.58 -14.71
C THR A 69 0.94 23.74 -14.85
N ALA A 70 0.97 24.72 -13.93
CA ALA A 70 0.05 25.86 -13.94
C ALA A 70 0.19 26.77 -15.17
N ASP A 71 1.30 26.68 -15.91
CA ASP A 71 1.47 27.32 -17.22
C ASP A 71 0.80 26.56 -18.38
N ASN A 72 0.13 25.44 -18.08
CA ASN A 72 -0.61 24.57 -18.99
C ASN A 72 0.23 23.94 -20.12
N LYS A 73 1.56 23.84 -19.97
CA LYS A 73 2.44 23.29 -21.01
C LYS A 73 2.69 21.80 -20.89
N ARG A 74 2.57 21.23 -19.69
CA ARG A 74 2.80 19.80 -19.45
C ARG A 74 1.69 19.21 -18.62
N GLY A 75 1.21 18.05 -19.04
CA GLY A 75 0.20 17.27 -18.35
C GLY A 75 0.59 15.80 -18.35
N VAL A 76 0.30 15.12 -17.25
CA VAL A 76 0.64 13.71 -17.04
C VAL A 76 -0.58 12.99 -16.48
N VAL A 77 -0.88 11.81 -17.03
CA VAL A 77 -1.82 10.85 -16.48
C VAL A 77 -1.09 9.52 -16.30
N ILE A 78 -1.19 8.92 -15.12
CA ILE A 78 -0.65 7.59 -14.81
C ILE A 78 -1.77 6.74 -14.24
N LEU A 79 -1.89 5.53 -14.77
CA LEU A 79 -2.77 4.48 -14.26
C LEU A 79 -1.94 3.25 -13.95
N SER A 80 -2.17 2.66 -12.78
CA SER A 80 -1.46 1.47 -12.33
C SER A 80 -2.44 0.45 -11.76
N ASN A 81 -2.23 -0.81 -12.12
CA ASN A 81 -2.93 -1.97 -11.59
C ASN A 81 -2.29 -2.50 -10.30
N SER A 82 -1.78 -1.59 -9.48
CA SER A 82 -1.08 -1.89 -8.24
C SER A 82 -1.45 -0.84 -7.20
N GLU A 83 -1.49 -1.23 -5.92
CA GLU A 83 -1.71 -0.33 -4.79
C GLU A 83 -0.52 0.61 -4.52
N ASN A 84 0.64 0.36 -5.14
CA ASN A 84 1.81 1.24 -4.97
C ASN A 84 1.49 2.63 -5.53
N PRO A 85 1.73 3.70 -4.76
CA PRO A 85 1.55 5.07 -5.23
C PRO A 85 2.37 5.36 -6.49
N VAL A 86 1.84 6.21 -7.37
CA VAL A 86 2.50 6.62 -8.62
C VAL A 86 2.75 8.13 -8.70
N ASN A 87 2.52 8.83 -7.59
CA ASN A 87 2.54 10.29 -7.53
C ASN A 87 3.94 10.85 -7.74
N ASP A 88 4.97 10.16 -7.26
CA ASP A 88 6.37 10.53 -7.44
C ASP A 88 6.75 10.46 -8.92
N ILE A 89 6.31 9.43 -9.65
CA ILE A 89 6.49 9.31 -11.10
C ILE A 89 5.78 10.48 -11.79
N GLY A 90 4.52 10.75 -11.42
CA GLY A 90 3.73 11.83 -11.98
C GLY A 90 4.38 13.20 -11.79
N LYS A 91 4.84 13.48 -10.57
CA LYS A 91 5.54 14.72 -10.23
C LYS A 91 6.90 14.80 -10.92
N HIS A 92 7.67 13.71 -10.99
CA HIS A 92 8.96 13.68 -11.68
C HIS A 92 8.82 13.99 -13.19
N LEU A 93 7.76 13.51 -13.83
CA LEU A 93 7.50 13.80 -15.24
C LEU A 93 7.06 15.26 -15.48
N LEU A 94 6.46 15.91 -14.49
CA LEU A 94 6.09 17.34 -14.55
C LEU A 94 7.26 18.27 -14.14
N ASP A 95 8.11 17.80 -13.24
CA ASP A 95 9.32 18.44 -12.74
C ASP A 95 10.42 17.40 -12.50
N LEU A 96 11.46 17.42 -13.35
CA LEU A 96 12.57 16.47 -13.29
C LEU A 96 13.43 16.60 -12.01
N GLN A 97 13.28 17.67 -11.23
CA GLN A 97 13.96 17.81 -9.93
C GLN A 97 13.22 17.06 -8.81
N SER A 98 11.94 16.75 -9.00
CA SER A 98 11.16 15.98 -8.04
C SER A 98 11.72 14.57 -7.94
N LYS A 99 12.14 14.16 -6.73
CA LYS A 99 12.81 12.88 -6.52
C LYS A 99 11.84 11.71 -6.65
N LEU A 100 12.23 10.70 -7.44
CA LEU A 100 11.55 9.41 -7.48
C LEU A 100 11.75 8.64 -6.18
N ALA A 101 10.72 7.94 -5.73
CA ALA A 101 10.81 7.07 -4.58
C ALA A 101 11.77 5.92 -4.86
N ASP A 102 12.65 5.63 -3.88
CA ASP A 102 13.49 4.45 -3.91
C ASP A 102 12.65 3.24 -3.48
N MET A 103 11.99 2.61 -4.47
CA MET A 103 11.07 1.51 -4.22
C MET A 103 11.80 0.18 -4.17
N LYS A 104 11.89 -0.40 -2.97
CA LYS A 104 12.52 -1.69 -2.73
C LYS A 104 11.54 -2.83 -3.01
N PRO A 105 11.96 -3.90 -3.73
CA PRO A 105 11.11 -5.07 -3.92
C PRO A 105 10.65 -5.68 -2.60
N SER A 106 9.39 -6.11 -2.55
CA SER A 106 8.81 -6.83 -1.43
C SER A 106 9.56 -8.13 -1.14
N ILE A 107 9.96 -8.38 0.11
CA ILE A 107 10.45 -9.70 0.51
C ILE A 107 9.36 -10.77 0.34
N GLY A 108 8.09 -10.42 0.54
CA GLY A 108 6.96 -11.30 0.32
C GLY A 108 6.87 -11.78 -1.13
N LEU A 109 7.16 -10.93 -2.12
CA LEU A 109 7.21 -11.32 -3.53
C LEU A 109 8.31 -12.34 -3.80
N ILE A 110 9.51 -12.14 -3.24
CA ILE A 110 10.64 -13.07 -3.38
C ILE A 110 10.29 -14.43 -2.76
N LEU A 111 9.69 -14.44 -1.56
CA LEU A 111 9.27 -15.69 -0.92
C LEU A 111 8.14 -16.38 -1.69
N ASN A 112 7.21 -15.62 -2.28
CA ASN A 112 6.16 -16.18 -3.14
C ASN A 112 6.73 -16.90 -4.36
N GLN A 113 7.80 -16.38 -4.97
CA GLN A 113 8.49 -17.06 -6.07
C GLN A 113 9.06 -18.41 -5.64
N LEU A 114 9.66 -18.49 -4.45
CA LEU A 114 10.14 -19.76 -3.88
C LEU A 114 8.99 -20.74 -3.63
N ILE A 115 7.87 -20.27 -3.07
CA ILE A 115 6.67 -21.10 -2.83
C ILE A 115 6.15 -21.67 -4.15
N ARG A 116 6.03 -20.84 -5.19
CA ARG A 116 5.56 -21.26 -6.52
C ARG A 116 6.51 -22.26 -7.19
N ALA A 117 7.81 -22.20 -6.89
CA ALA A 117 8.80 -23.16 -7.34
C ALA A 117 8.84 -24.45 -6.49
N GLY A 118 7.98 -24.59 -5.46
CA GLY A 118 7.95 -25.74 -4.56
C GLY A 118 9.02 -25.72 -3.46
N ASN A 119 9.81 -24.65 -3.35
CA ASN A 119 10.96 -24.53 -2.44
C ASN A 119 10.56 -24.03 -1.04
N ILE A 120 9.50 -24.62 -0.46
CA ILE A 120 8.90 -24.17 0.82
C ILE A 120 9.90 -24.27 1.98
N ASN A 121 10.72 -25.33 2.00
CA ASN A 121 11.72 -25.55 3.06
C ASN A 121 12.82 -24.46 3.09
N ALA A 122 13.02 -23.73 1.99
CA ALA A 122 14.02 -22.68 1.89
C ALA A 122 13.50 -21.29 2.33
N ILE A 123 12.20 -21.12 2.61
CA ILE A 123 11.60 -19.81 2.90
C ILE A 123 12.28 -19.13 4.09
N SER A 124 12.39 -19.83 5.21
CA SER A 124 12.92 -19.26 6.46
C SER A 124 14.41 -18.91 6.35
N SER A 125 15.22 -19.79 5.73
CA SER A 125 16.64 -19.54 5.51
C SER A 125 16.87 -18.42 4.49
N ALA A 126 16.11 -18.38 3.40
CA ALA A 126 16.17 -17.31 2.41
C ALA A 126 15.81 -15.95 3.03
N TYR A 127 14.70 -15.88 3.78
CA TYR A 127 14.31 -14.65 4.47
C TYR A 127 15.40 -14.16 5.43
N LYS A 128 15.93 -15.04 6.29
CA LYS A 128 16.97 -14.69 7.26
C LYS A 128 18.26 -14.22 6.56
N SER A 129 18.71 -14.95 5.54
CA SER A 129 19.91 -14.58 4.77
C SER A 129 19.74 -13.22 4.10
N LYS A 130 18.61 -12.99 3.41
CA LYS A 130 18.33 -11.70 2.75
C LYS A 130 18.21 -10.56 3.76
N ARG A 131 17.58 -10.79 4.92
CA ARG A 131 17.46 -9.78 5.97
C ARG A 131 18.80 -9.43 6.60
N GLN A 132 19.74 -10.38 6.66
CA GLN A 132 21.07 -10.16 7.23
C GLN A 132 22.03 -9.49 6.22
N ASN A 133 22.01 -9.95 4.97
CA ASN A 133 23.04 -9.62 3.97
C ASN A 133 22.57 -8.59 2.93
N GLU A 134 21.26 -8.41 2.77
CA GLU A 134 20.65 -7.60 1.71
C GLU A 134 19.54 -6.69 2.26
N ILE A 135 19.65 -6.25 3.53
CA ILE A 135 18.60 -5.46 4.22
C ILE A 135 18.24 -4.17 3.47
N SER A 136 19.22 -3.56 2.79
CA SER A 136 19.03 -2.35 2.00
C SER A 136 18.31 -2.61 0.68
N ASN A 137 18.29 -3.84 0.18
CA ASN A 137 17.86 -4.17 -1.18
C ASN A 137 16.37 -4.55 -1.26
N TYR A 138 15.73 -4.90 -0.14
CA TYR A 138 14.33 -5.33 -0.11
C TYR A 138 13.55 -4.59 0.98
N ASN A 139 12.23 -4.53 0.79
CA ASN A 139 11.31 -4.14 1.84
C ASN A 139 11.02 -5.34 2.74
N PHE A 140 11.43 -5.25 4.01
CA PHE A 140 11.19 -6.27 5.02
C PHE A 140 10.01 -5.96 5.94
N ALA A 141 9.28 -4.87 5.73
CA ALA A 141 8.19 -4.44 6.60
C ALA A 141 7.19 -5.57 6.92
N GLU A 142 6.60 -5.51 8.11
CA GLU A 142 5.60 -6.48 8.60
C GLU A 142 4.48 -6.75 7.58
N ALA A 143 4.06 -5.68 6.90
CA ALA A 143 3.03 -5.71 5.87
C ALA A 143 3.38 -6.62 4.68
N GLU A 144 4.66 -6.82 4.37
CA GLU A 144 5.06 -7.64 3.22
C GLU A 144 4.81 -9.14 3.46
N LEU A 145 5.09 -9.62 4.67
CA LEU A 145 4.76 -10.99 5.06
C LEU A 145 3.26 -11.17 5.31
N GLU A 146 2.58 -10.13 5.82
CA GLU A 146 1.13 -10.11 6.01
C GLU A 146 0.39 -10.27 4.66
N LYS A 147 0.77 -9.48 3.64
CA LYS A 147 0.21 -9.57 2.28
C LYS A 147 0.41 -10.96 1.68
N LEU A 148 1.62 -11.51 1.80
CA LEU A 148 1.91 -12.87 1.33
C LEU A 148 1.06 -13.92 2.06
N GLY A 149 0.97 -13.84 3.39
CA GLY A 149 0.17 -14.76 4.19
C GLY A 149 -1.31 -14.72 3.79
N ARG A 150 -1.88 -13.52 3.59
CA ARG A 150 -3.27 -13.35 3.11
C ARG A 150 -3.47 -13.93 1.71
N LEU A 151 -2.55 -13.69 0.78
CA LEU A 151 -2.58 -14.28 -0.55
C LEU A 151 -2.62 -15.82 -0.49
N LEU A 152 -1.79 -16.42 0.36
CA LEU A 152 -1.76 -17.88 0.54
C LEU A 152 -3.07 -18.41 1.15
N LEU A 153 -3.67 -17.68 2.09
CA LEU A 153 -4.98 -18.04 2.64
C LEU A 153 -6.10 -17.98 1.60
N LEU A 154 -6.09 -16.98 0.71
CA LEU A 154 -7.05 -16.88 -0.39
C LEU A 154 -6.90 -18.05 -1.37
N ASN A 155 -5.66 -18.50 -1.60
CA ASN A 155 -5.35 -19.66 -2.43
C ASN A 155 -5.51 -21.02 -1.70
N ASN A 156 -6.06 -21.03 -0.49
CA ASN A 156 -6.23 -22.23 0.35
C ASN A 156 -4.92 -22.98 0.66
N GLN A 157 -3.76 -22.31 0.58
CA GLN A 157 -2.45 -22.86 0.93
C GLN A 157 -2.17 -22.71 2.43
N LEU A 158 -3.05 -23.28 3.25
CA LEU A 158 -3.16 -23.00 4.69
C LEU A 158 -1.87 -23.32 5.47
N THR A 159 -1.24 -24.46 5.20
CA THR A 159 0.00 -24.86 5.88
C THR A 159 1.14 -23.89 5.59
N VAL A 160 1.29 -23.43 4.35
CA VAL A 160 2.34 -22.48 3.97
C VAL A 160 2.04 -21.09 4.54
N ALA A 161 0.77 -20.68 4.55
CA ALA A 161 0.35 -19.42 5.17
C ALA A 161 0.71 -19.38 6.66
N ILE A 162 0.49 -20.47 7.40
CA ILE A 162 0.88 -20.58 8.81
C ILE A 162 2.40 -20.39 8.98
N GLU A 163 3.22 -20.98 8.12
CA GLU A 163 4.68 -20.80 8.19
C GLU A 163 5.11 -19.35 7.92
N ILE A 164 4.45 -18.66 6.97
CA ILE A 164 4.69 -17.24 6.72
C ILE A 164 4.25 -16.37 7.92
N PHE A 165 3.10 -16.63 8.53
CA PHE A 165 2.66 -15.87 9.70
C PHE A 165 3.51 -16.17 10.94
N LYS A 166 4.02 -17.39 11.13
CA LYS A 166 5.01 -17.70 12.16
C LYS A 166 6.31 -16.92 11.94
N LEU A 167 6.78 -16.85 10.69
CA LEU A 167 7.95 -16.06 10.33
C LEU A 167 7.73 -14.56 10.61
N ASN A 168 6.53 -14.06 10.33
CA ASN A 168 6.14 -12.67 10.62
C ASN A 168 6.12 -12.41 12.13
N ALA A 169 5.44 -13.27 12.90
CA ALA A 169 5.40 -13.20 14.36
C ALA A 169 6.78 -13.28 15.02
N GLY A 170 7.71 -14.06 14.45
CA GLY A 170 9.10 -14.10 14.90
C GLY A 170 9.90 -12.84 14.57
N SER A 171 9.57 -12.17 13.46
CA SER A 171 10.24 -10.94 13.03
C SER A 171 9.68 -9.68 13.70
N TYR A 172 8.39 -9.71 14.07
CA TYR A 172 7.62 -8.62 14.64
C TYR A 172 6.90 -9.04 15.94
N PRO A 173 7.65 -9.47 16.98
CA PRO A 173 7.07 -10.13 18.15
C PRO A 173 6.17 -9.25 19.04
N LYS A 174 6.16 -7.94 18.82
CA LYS A 174 5.32 -6.96 19.54
C LYS A 174 4.05 -6.57 18.79
N SER A 175 3.85 -7.06 17.56
CA SER A 175 2.66 -6.74 16.79
C SER A 175 1.48 -7.62 17.22
N SER A 176 0.42 -6.98 17.70
CA SER A 176 -0.84 -7.67 17.96
C SER A 176 -1.44 -8.21 16.65
N GLN A 177 -1.24 -7.48 15.54
CA GLN A 177 -1.80 -7.82 14.24
C GLN A 177 -1.23 -9.15 13.71
N VAL A 178 0.09 -9.37 13.79
CA VAL A 178 0.69 -10.62 13.29
C VAL A 178 0.21 -11.86 14.05
N TYR A 179 -0.02 -11.76 15.36
CA TYR A 179 -0.56 -12.87 16.14
C TYR A 179 -2.04 -13.12 15.81
N SER A 180 -2.79 -12.06 15.54
CA SER A 180 -4.18 -12.19 15.07
C SER A 180 -4.25 -12.90 13.72
N SER A 181 -3.42 -12.49 12.76
CA SER A 181 -3.33 -13.13 11.44
C SER A 181 -2.87 -14.59 11.52
N LEU A 182 -1.93 -14.91 12.40
CA LEU A 182 -1.53 -16.30 12.67
C LEU A 182 -2.69 -17.11 13.27
N GLY A 183 -3.44 -16.53 14.21
CA GLY A 183 -4.67 -17.13 14.76
C GLY A 183 -5.71 -17.43 13.67
N ASP A 184 -5.94 -16.49 12.75
CA ASP A 184 -6.86 -16.68 11.61
C ASP A 184 -6.41 -17.83 10.69
N ALA A 185 -5.11 -17.93 10.40
CA ALA A 185 -4.56 -19.00 9.57
C ALA A 185 -4.71 -20.37 10.24
N LEU A 186 -4.41 -20.47 11.54
CA LEU A 186 -4.58 -21.69 12.34
C LEU A 186 -6.06 -22.10 12.41
N PHE A 187 -6.96 -21.13 12.63
CA PHE A 187 -8.40 -21.37 12.65
C PHE A 187 -8.91 -21.93 11.31
N LYS A 188 -8.52 -21.31 10.19
CA LYS A 188 -8.85 -21.82 8.84
C LYS A 188 -8.30 -23.22 8.61
N ASN A 189 -7.13 -23.53 9.16
CA ASN A 189 -6.51 -24.86 9.12
C ASN A 189 -7.07 -25.85 10.18
N LYS A 190 -8.19 -25.50 10.85
CA LYS A 190 -8.85 -26.31 11.87
C LYS A 190 -8.00 -26.61 13.13
N GLN A 191 -6.92 -25.87 13.34
CA GLN A 191 -6.06 -25.94 14.52
C GLN A 191 -6.60 -25.00 15.60
N ILE A 192 -7.78 -25.34 16.14
CA ILE A 192 -8.59 -24.44 16.96
C ILE A 192 -7.90 -24.07 18.29
N LYS A 193 -7.24 -25.03 18.94
CA LYS A 193 -6.58 -24.80 20.24
C LYS A 193 -5.43 -23.81 20.08
N GLU A 194 -4.62 -24.00 19.05
CA GLU A 194 -3.51 -23.12 18.70
C GLU A 194 -4.00 -21.74 18.26
N ALA A 195 -5.08 -21.68 17.49
CA ALA A 195 -5.68 -20.41 17.09
C ALA A 195 -6.08 -19.56 18.31
N ILE A 196 -6.75 -20.15 19.30
CA ILE A 196 -7.13 -19.47 20.55
C ILE A 196 -5.90 -18.92 21.27
N LEU A 197 -4.82 -19.70 21.37
CA LEU A 197 -3.57 -19.27 22.02
C LEU A 197 -2.99 -18.02 21.34
N PHE A 198 -2.95 -17.98 20.00
CA PHE A 198 -2.42 -16.82 19.29
C PHE A 198 -3.35 -15.61 19.29
N PHE A 199 -4.68 -15.81 19.31
CA PHE A 199 -5.60 -14.70 19.57
C PHE A 199 -5.42 -14.14 20.98
N GLN A 200 -5.22 -14.98 22.00
CA GLN A 200 -4.93 -14.52 23.37
C GLN A 200 -3.63 -13.71 23.38
N LYS A 201 -2.57 -14.20 22.75
CA LYS A 201 -1.31 -13.46 22.60
C LYS A 201 -1.47 -12.12 21.88
N SER A 202 -2.34 -12.06 20.86
CA SER A 202 -2.68 -10.82 20.18
C SER A 202 -3.32 -9.80 21.14
N VAL A 203 -4.25 -10.23 22.00
CA VAL A 203 -4.90 -9.39 23.03
C VAL A 203 -3.92 -9.00 24.13
N GLU A 204 -2.97 -9.86 24.50
CA GLU A 204 -1.90 -9.52 25.45
C GLU A 204 -1.00 -8.40 24.92
N GLN A 205 -0.71 -8.37 23.62
CA GLN A 205 0.06 -7.27 23.02
C GLN A 205 -0.76 -5.99 22.84
N ASN A 206 -2.04 -6.11 22.51
CA ASN A 206 -2.97 -4.99 22.40
C ASN A 206 -4.39 -5.41 22.83
N PRO A 207 -4.83 -5.00 24.03
CA PRO A 207 -6.16 -5.31 24.55
C PRO A 207 -7.32 -4.81 23.67
N ASP A 208 -7.07 -3.80 22.82
CA ASP A 208 -8.06 -3.20 21.92
C ASP A 208 -8.18 -3.91 20.57
N ASN A 209 -7.48 -5.03 20.36
CA ASN A 209 -7.67 -5.86 19.17
C ASN A 209 -9.04 -6.56 19.22
N LEU A 210 -10.07 -5.84 18.76
CA LEU A 210 -11.45 -6.30 18.75
C LEU A 210 -11.64 -7.59 17.93
N HIS A 211 -10.91 -7.74 16.82
CA HIS A 211 -10.98 -8.96 16.00
C HIS A 211 -10.53 -10.18 16.81
N ALA A 212 -9.37 -10.12 17.44
CA ALA A 212 -8.85 -11.22 18.27
C ALA A 212 -9.81 -11.54 19.44
N ARG A 213 -10.35 -10.53 20.13
CA ARG A 213 -11.34 -10.72 21.20
C ARG A 213 -12.60 -11.42 20.71
N ASN A 214 -13.13 -10.98 19.57
CA ASN A 214 -14.33 -11.57 18.98
C ASN A 214 -14.08 -13.02 18.57
N MET A 215 -12.90 -13.32 18.03
CA MET A 215 -12.50 -14.69 17.70
C MET A 215 -12.37 -15.58 18.94
N ILE A 216 -11.75 -15.11 20.04
CA ILE A 216 -11.71 -15.86 21.31
C ILE A 216 -13.12 -16.17 21.80
N LYS A 217 -14.01 -15.16 21.81
CA LYS A 217 -15.40 -15.35 22.26
C LYS A 217 -16.14 -16.36 21.40
N LYS A 218 -16.00 -16.25 20.08
CA LYS A 218 -16.59 -17.17 19.12
C LYS A 218 -16.10 -18.61 19.31
N LEU A 219 -14.81 -18.81 19.60
CA LEU A 219 -14.19 -20.13 19.68
C LEU A 219 -14.31 -20.80 21.05
N THR A 220 -14.53 -20.02 22.11
CA THR A 220 -14.62 -20.52 23.49
C THR A 220 -16.05 -20.51 24.04
N GLY A 221 -16.98 -19.79 23.40
CA GLY A 221 -18.36 -19.62 23.89
C GLY A 221 -18.48 -18.76 25.15
N LYS A 222 -17.42 -18.03 25.52
CA LYS A 222 -17.34 -17.13 26.68
C LYS A 222 -17.07 -15.71 26.19
#